data_AF-E9FG31-F1
#
_entry.id   AF-E9FG31-F1
#
_cell.length_a   1.000
_cell.length_b   1.000
_cell.length_c   1.000
_cell.angle_alpha   90.00
_cell.angle_beta   90.00
_cell.angle_gamma   90.00
#
_symmetry.space_group_name_H-M   'P 1'
#
loop_
_entity.id
_entity.type
_entity.pdbx_description
1 polymer ?
#
loop_
_entity_poly.entity_id
_entity_poly.type
_entity_poly.pdbx_seq_one_letter_code
_entity_poly.pdbx_strand_id
1 'polypeptide(L)'
;YGRQLGSFYTEAECKGVGQIPMTFIRGPIISSVGEGVEILATVDDQIVAAQEQNMLVTSFHPELTDDARLHQYFINMCKEKS
;
A
#
# COMPACT_ATOMS: atom_id res chain seq x y z
N TYR A 1 9.69 -15.75 13.25
CA TYR A 1 9.58 -15.27 11.87
C TYR A 1 8.63 -16.20 11.15
N GLY A 2 7.35 -15.80 11.05
CA GLY A 2 6.36 -16.55 10.27
C GLY A 2 6.81 -16.64 8.82
N ARG A 3 6.46 -17.75 8.15
CA ARG A 3 6.72 -17.98 6.73
C ARG A 3 6.37 -16.70 5.98
N GLN A 4 7.39 -15.97 5.50
CA GLN A 4 7.18 -14.83 4.61
C GLN A 4 6.17 -15.31 3.59
N LEU A 5 5.06 -14.58 3.44
CA LEU A 5 4.16 -14.81 2.32
C LEU A 5 5.06 -14.75 1.08
N GLY A 6 5.31 -15.94 0.51
CA GLY A 6 6.08 -16.08 -0.72
C GLY A 6 5.41 -15.23 -1.79
N SER A 7 6.14 -14.86 -2.83
CA SER A 7 5.62 -13.95 -3.84
C SER A 7 4.18 -14.30 -4.25
N PHE A 8 3.25 -13.37 -4.07
CA PHE A 8 1.83 -13.60 -4.30
C PHE A 8 1.14 -12.35 -4.87
N TYR A 9 -0.04 -12.57 -5.44
CA TYR A 9 -0.87 -11.54 -6.05
C TYR A 9 -2.26 -11.57 -5.42
N THR A 10 -2.86 -10.40 -5.23
CA THR A 10 -4.27 -10.27 -4.86
C THR A 10 -4.83 -8.94 -5.40
N GLU A 11 -6.15 -8.81 -5.40
CA GLU A 11 -6.83 -7.53 -5.61
C GLU A 11 -7.56 -7.16 -4.33
N ALA A 12 -7.28 -5.95 -3.84
CA ALA A 12 -7.84 -5.46 -2.59
C ALA A 12 -8.18 -3.98 -2.66
N GLU A 13 -9.08 -3.55 -1.80
CA GLU A 13 -9.45 -2.14 -1.66
C GLU A 13 -8.28 -1.34 -1.07
N CYS A 14 -7.93 -0.23 -1.72
CA CYS A 14 -7.00 0.76 -1.21
C CYS A 14 -7.74 2.10 -1.05
N LYS A 15 -7.85 2.60 0.17
CA LYS A 15 -8.58 3.82 0.50
C LYS A 15 -8.07 5.00 -0.32
N GLY A 16 -8.98 5.73 -0.96
CA GLY A 16 -8.65 6.86 -1.84
C GLY A 16 -8.24 6.47 -3.27
N VAL A 17 -8.09 5.18 -3.57
CA VAL A 17 -7.70 4.66 -4.89
C VAL A 17 -8.73 3.69 -5.47
N GLY A 18 -9.39 2.92 -4.61
CA GLY A 18 -10.32 1.84 -4.95
C GLY A 18 -9.65 0.46 -4.97
N GLN A 19 -10.35 -0.52 -5.53
CA GLN A 19 -9.85 -1.88 -5.69
C GLN A 19 -8.75 -1.94 -6.76
N ILE A 20 -7.54 -2.33 -6.36
CA ILE A 20 -6.33 -2.35 -7.20
C ILE A 20 -5.57 -3.70 -7.09
N PRO A 21 -4.81 -4.08 -8.13
CA PRO A 21 -3.89 -5.21 -8.07
C PRO A 21 -2.71 -4.94 -7.12
N MET A 22 -2.32 -5.95 -6.33
CA MET A 22 -1.22 -5.88 -5.38
C MET A 22 -0.29 -7.09 -5.54
N THR A 23 0.91 -6.83 -6.06
CA THR A 23 1.97 -7.84 -6.22
C THR A 23 2.95 -7.78 -5.06
N PHE A 24 3.05 -8.84 -4.27
CA PHE A 24 3.97 -8.94 -3.14
C PHE A 24 5.18 -9.81 -3.53
N ILE A 25 6.40 -9.35 -3.23
CA ILE A 25 7.62 -10.13 -3.42
C ILE A 25 8.45 -10.04 -2.14
N ARG A 26 8.22 -10.99 -1.21
CA ARG A 26 8.89 -11.03 0.10
C ARG A 26 8.85 -9.67 0.83
N GLY A 27 7.73 -8.94 0.69
CA GLY A 27 7.53 -7.63 1.29
C GLY A 27 7.46 -7.71 2.83
N PRO A 28 7.86 -6.64 3.54
CA PRO A 28 7.68 -6.56 4.99
C PRO A 28 6.19 -6.39 5.32
N ILE A 29 5.83 -6.72 6.57
CA ILE A 29 4.49 -6.49 7.12
C ILE A 29 4.57 -5.33 8.10
N ILE A 30 3.60 -4.43 8.08
CA ILE A 30 3.46 -3.38 9.09
C ILE A 30 2.79 -3.98 10.33
N SER A 31 3.53 -4.12 11.43
CA SER A 31 3.04 -4.75 12.67
C SER A 31 2.24 -3.80 13.57
N SER A 32 2.45 -2.50 13.45
CA SER A 32 1.77 -1.47 14.23
C SER A 32 1.90 -0.12 13.55
N VAL A 33 0.96 0.79 13.84
CA VAL A 33 0.95 2.16 13.33
C VAL A 33 0.95 3.16 14.50
N GLY A 34 1.58 4.31 14.28
CA GLY A 34 1.59 5.42 15.25
C GLY A 34 0.34 6.30 15.15
N GLU A 35 0.26 7.30 16.03
CA GLU A 35 -0.77 8.34 15.94
C GLU A 35 -0.60 9.16 14.66
N GLY A 36 -1.72 9.48 13.98
CA GLY A 36 -1.70 10.25 12.73
C GLY A 36 -1.37 9.45 11.46
N VAL A 37 -1.06 8.16 11.59
CA VAL A 37 -0.92 7.24 10.44
C VAL A 37 -2.29 6.74 10.01
N GLU A 38 -2.60 6.91 8.73
CA GLU A 38 -3.80 6.37 8.10
C GLU A 38 -3.51 5.03 7.42
N ILE A 39 -4.29 4.01 7.76
CA ILE A 39 -4.24 2.72 7.07
C ILE A 39 -5.01 2.83 5.76
N LEU A 40 -4.35 2.57 4.63
CA LEU A 40 -4.94 2.64 3.31
C LEU A 40 -5.41 1.28 2.81
N ALA A 41 -4.68 0.21 3.11
CA ALA A 41 -5.06 -1.15 2.69
C ALA A 41 -4.62 -2.22 3.70
N THR A 42 -5.47 -3.24 3.83
CA THR A 42 -5.25 -4.43 4.64
C THR A 42 -5.52 -5.68 3.81
N VAL A 43 -4.64 -6.68 3.88
CA VAL A 43 -4.78 -7.99 3.23
C VAL A 43 -4.49 -9.06 4.28
N ASP A 44 -5.37 -10.05 4.43
CA ASP A 44 -5.24 -11.13 5.43
C ASP A 44 -4.94 -10.60 6.84
N ASP A 45 -5.69 -9.58 7.26
CA ASP A 45 -5.53 -8.86 8.53
C ASP A 45 -4.15 -8.19 8.73
N GLN A 46 -3.33 -8.09 7.68
CA GLN A 46 -2.04 -7.40 7.68
C GLN A 46 -2.14 -6.05 6.97
N ILE A 47 -1.57 -5.01 7.58
CA ILE A 47 -1.48 -3.68 6.97
C ILE A 47 -0.44 -3.72 5.85
N VAL A 48 -0.85 -3.36 4.63
CA VAL A 48 -0.01 -3.43 3.42
C VAL A 48 0.14 -2.10 2.69
N ALA A 49 -0.64 -1.08 3.05
CA ALA A 49 -0.40 0.30 2.66
C ALA A 49 -0.82 1.26 3.77
N ALA A 50 -0.04 2.31 3.98
CA ALA A 50 -0.32 3.35 4.97
C ALA A 50 0.20 4.70 4.49
N GLN A 51 -0.34 5.76 5.06
CA GLN A 51 0.07 7.13 4.80
C GLN A 51 0.24 7.89 6.11
N GLU A 52 1.29 8.70 6.18
CA GLU A 52 1.48 9.67 7.25
C GLU A 52 1.91 11.00 6.62
N GLN A 53 1.07 12.03 6.76
CA GLN A 53 1.30 13.32 6.13
C GLN A 53 1.53 13.18 4.60
N ASN A 54 2.75 13.41 4.12
CA ASN A 54 3.18 13.27 2.71
C ASN A 54 4.01 12.02 2.43
N MET A 55 4.06 11.08 3.37
CA MET A 55 4.71 9.80 3.19
C MET A 55 3.66 8.76 2.83
N LEU A 56 3.87 8.07 1.71
CA LEU A 56 3.10 6.90 1.29
C LEU A 56 4.01 5.68 1.37
N VAL A 57 3.55 4.61 2.00
CA VAL A 57 4.29 3.34 2.09
C VAL A 57 3.43 2.17 1.64
N THR A 58 4.04 1.21 0.95
CA THR A 58 3.41 -0.05 0.54
C THR A 58 4.31 -1.25 0.83
N SER A 59 3.69 -2.38 1.14
CA SER A 59 4.35 -3.70 1.25
C SER A 59 4.33 -4.48 -0.07
N PHE A 60 3.62 -3.96 -1.07
CA PHE A 60 3.52 -4.50 -2.43
C PHE A 60 4.17 -3.56 -3.45
N HIS A 61 4.33 -4.09 -4.66
CA HIS A 61 4.97 -3.46 -5.81
C HIS A 61 3.92 -2.98 -6.82
N PRO A 62 3.36 -1.77 -6.68
CA PRO A 62 2.39 -1.23 -7.64
C PRO A 62 2.98 -1.08 -9.05
N GLU A 63 4.31 -0.93 -9.17
CA GLU A 63 5.05 -0.80 -10.42
C GLU A 63 5.10 -2.08 -11.26
N LEU A 64 4.78 -3.24 -10.66
CA LEU A 64 4.72 -4.53 -11.34
C LEU A 64 3.31 -4.83 -11.88
N THR A 65 2.47 -3.81 -11.99
CA THR A 65 1.10 -3.89 -12.53
C THR A 65 0.92 -2.79 -13.57
N ASP A 66 -0.04 -2.97 -14.49
CA ASP A 66 -0.42 -1.93 -15.45
C ASP A 66 -1.33 -0.85 -14.82
N ASP A 67 -1.61 -0.93 -13.51
CA ASP A 67 -2.49 -0.03 -12.80
C ASP A 67 -1.73 1.16 -12.18
N ALA A 68 -1.81 2.30 -12.85
CA ALA A 68 -1.16 3.53 -12.41
C ALA A 68 -1.93 4.30 -11.32
N ARG A 69 -3.09 3.83 -10.84
CA ARG A 69 -3.95 4.63 -9.93
C ARG A 69 -3.27 4.97 -8.61
N LEU A 70 -2.47 4.06 -8.03
CA LEU A 70 -1.73 4.36 -6.80
C LEU A 70 -0.59 5.38 -7.04
N HIS A 71 0.06 5.32 -8.20
CA HIS A 71 1.05 6.33 -8.60
C HIS A 71 0.37 7.69 -8.82
N GLN A 72 -0.82 7.71 -9.43
CA GLN A 72 -1.61 8.93 -9.61
C GLN A 72 -2.06 9.52 -8.27
N TYR A 73 -2.44 8.67 -7.30
CA TYR A 73 -2.73 9.07 -5.93
C TYR A 73 -1.53 9.78 -5.29
N PHE A 74 -0.34 9.18 -5.38
CA PHE A 74 0.90 9.80 -4.88
C PHE A 74 1.21 11.14 -5.55
N ILE A 75 1.06 11.24 -6.88
CA ILE A 75 1.27 12.51 -7.61
C ILE A 75 0.30 13.59 -7.14
N ASN A 76 -0.96 13.24 -6.86
CA ASN A 76 -1.94 14.19 -6.34
C ASN A 76 -1.56 14.67 -4.94
N MET A 77 -1.09 13.78 -4.05
CA MET A 77 -0.55 14.17 -2.74
C MET A 77 0.59 15.20 -2.85
N CYS A 78 1.47 15.06 -3.84
CA CYS A 78 2.56 16.02 -4.06
C CYS A 78 2.06 17.41 -4.50
N LYS A 79 0.96 17.47 -5.26
CA LYS A 79 0.38 18.73 -5.76
C LYS A 79 -0.38 19.50 -4.68
N GLU A 80 -1.06 18.80 -3.77
CA GLU A 80 -1.87 19.43 -2.72
C GLU A 80 -1.04 20.18 -1.67
N LYS A 81 0.26 19.91 -1.58
CA LYS A 81 1.19 20.62 -0.67
C LYS A 81 1.99 21.74 -1.35
N SER A 82 1.64 22.14 -2.57
CA SER A 82 2.28 23.26 -3.31
C SER A 82 1.56 24.60 -3.11
#